data_AF-A0A951I8G5-F1
#
_entry.id   AF-A0A951I8G5-F1
#
_cell.length_a   1.000
_cell.length_b   1.000
_cell.length_c   1.000
_cell.angle_alpha   90.00
_cell.angle_beta   90.00
_cell.angle_gamma   90.00
#
_symmetry.space_group_name_H-M   'P 1'
#
loop_
_entity.id
_entity.type
_entity.pdbx_description
1 polymer ?
#
loop_
_entity_poly.entity_id
_entity_poly.type
_entity_poly.pdbx_seq_one_letter_code
_entity_poly.pdbx_strand_id
1 'polypeptide(L)' 'MVGNFNVLVVDDDPDKQTLLKFALQTAGYEVRTADDGEEGLA' A
#
# COMPACT_ATOMS: atom_id res chain seq x y z
N MET A 1 -12.65 16.87 9.53
CA MET A 1 -12.63 15.41 9.30
C MET A 1 -11.37 15.10 8.52
N VAL A 2 -10.42 14.38 9.10
CA VAL A 2 -9.39 13.70 8.30
C VAL A 2 -10.05 12.39 7.87
N GLY A 3 -10.35 12.23 6.59
CA GLY A 3 -10.88 10.95 6.10
C GLY A 3 -9.80 9.87 6.23
N ASN A 4 -10.18 8.66 6.65
CA ASN A 4 -9.30 7.51 6.54
C ASN A 4 -9.07 7.24 5.05
N PHE A 5 -7.88 7.57 4.56
CA PHE A 5 -7.50 7.35 3.17
C PHE A 5 -6.83 5.97 3.06
N ASN A 6 -7.44 5.12 2.24
CA ASN A 6 -6.93 3.78 1.95
C ASN A 6 -6.05 3.82 0.71
N VAL A 7 -4.85 3.23 0.80
CA VAL A 7 -3.87 3.18 -0.29
C VAL A 7 -3.55 1.72 -0.61
N LEU A 8 -3.58 1.36 -1.90
CA LEU A 8 -3.09 0.09 -2.41
C LEU A 8 -1.78 0.34 -3.17
N VAL A 9 -0.74 -0.39 -2.78
CA VAL A 9 0.56 -0.41 -3.47
C VAL A 9 0.65 -1.70 -4.26
N VAL A 10 0.84 -1.60 -5.58
CA VAL A 10 1.05 -2.75 -6.46
C VAL A 10 2.46 -2.66 -7.02
N ASP A 11 3.34 -3.58 -6.62
CA ASP A 11 4.74 -3.64 -7.06
C ASP A 11 5.21 -5.10 -6.94
N ASP A 12 5.94 -5.61 -7.92
CA ASP A 12 6.45 -6.99 -7.94
C ASP A 12 7.64 -7.23 -7.00
N ASP A 13 8.20 -6.15 -6.43
CA ASP A 13 9.32 -6.19 -5.50
C ASP A 13 8.86 -6.06 -4.04
N PRO A 14 9.01 -7.11 -3.21
CA PRO A 14 8.56 -7.09 -1.82
C PRO A 14 9.32 -6.09 -0.93
N ASP A 15 10.56 -5.73 -1.28
CA ASP A 15 11.34 -4.75 -0.53
C ASP A 15 10.75 -3.34 -0.77
N LYS A 16 10.35 -3.02 -2.00
CA LYS A 16 9.67 -1.76 -2.32
C LYS A 16 8.30 -1.66 -1.67
N GLN A 17 7.51 -2.74 -1.71
CA GLN A 17 6.23 -2.79 -1.01
C GLN A 17 6.39 -2.50 0.48
N THR A 18 7.38 -3.12 1.13
CA THR A 18 7.64 -2.94 2.57
C THR A 18 8.02 -1.49 2.89
N LEU A 19 8.92 -0.90 2.09
CA LEU A 19 9.33 0.49 2.24
C LEU A 19 8.16 1.47 2.10
N LEU A 20 7.36 1.31 1.03
CA LEU A 20 6.23 2.19 0.74
C LEU A 20 5.12 2.04 1.79
N LYS A 21 4.82 0.81 2.19
CA LYS A 21 3.85 0.52 3.25
C LYS A 21 4.23 1.21 4.54
N PHE A 22 5.49 1.09 4.97
CA PHE A 22 5.98 1.75 6.18
C PHE A 22 5.86 3.28 6.08
N ALA A 23 6.30 3.88 4.97
CA ALA A 23 6.26 5.33 4.78
C ALA A 23 4.83 5.88 4.80
N LEU A 24 3.89 5.22 4.10
CA LEU A 24 2.50 5.62 4.00
C LEU A 24 1.74 5.39 5.32
N GLN A 25 1.98 4.27 6.01
CA GLN A 25 1.41 4.05 7.34
C GLN A 25 1.89 5.11 8.35
N THR A 26 3.17 5.50 8.28
CA THR A 26 3.74 6.58 9.10
C THR A 26 3.08 7.92 8.81
N ALA A 27 2.64 8.15 7.56
CA ALA A 27 1.89 9.33 7.16
C ALA A 27 0.39 9.27 7.53
N GLY A 28 -0.08 8.18 8.15
CA GLY A 28 -1.45 8.03 8.64
C GLY A 28 -2.43 7.37 7.67
N TYR A 29 -1.93 6.74 6.60
CA TYR A 29 -2.75 5.99 5.65
C TYR A 29 -2.97 4.54 6.10
N GLU A 30 -4.12 3.97 5.74
CA GLU A 30 -4.31 2.52 5.77
C GLU A 30 -3.79 1.92 4.47
N VAL A 31 -2.80 1.03 4.56
CA VAL A 31 -2.06 0.57 3.39
C VAL A 31 -2.20 -0.94 3.20
N ARG A 32 -2.58 -1.33 1.99
CA ARG A 32 -2.52 -2.70 1.50
C ARG A 32 -1.48 -2.80 0.38
N THR A 33 -0.94 -4.00 0.21
CA THR A 33 0.03 -4.29 -0.84
C THR A 33 -0.49 -5.46 -1.68
N ALA A 34 -0.05 -5.52 -2.93
CA ALA A 34 -0.30 -6.62 -3.85
C ALA A 34 0.96 -6.83 -4.71
N ASP A 35 1.27 -8.08 -5.01
CA ASP A 35 2.44 -8.49 -5.79
C ASP A 35 2.24 -8.28 -7.29
N ASP A 36 0.98 -8.25 -7.74
CA ASP A 36 0.63 -8.04 -9.14
C ASP A 36 -0.74 -7.36 -9.34
N GLY A 37 -1.09 -7.13 -10.60
CA GLY A 37 -2.33 -6.47 -10.98
C GLY A 37 -3.59 -7.30 -10.73
N GLU A 38 -3.51 -8.63 -10.76
CA GLU A 38 -4.66 -9.49 -10.46
C GLU A 38 -4.97 -9.45 -8.97
N GLU A 39 -3.95 -9.59 -8.12
CA GLU A 39 -4.08 -9.44 -6.67
C GLU A 39 -4.55 -8.02 -6.30
N GLY A 40 -4.06 -6.99 -7.00
CA GLY A 40 -4.47 -5.60 -6.76
C GLY A 40 -5.92 -5.27 -7.14
N LEU A 41 -6.57 -6.10 -7.96
CA LEU A 41 -7.96 -5.91 -8.39
C LEU A 41 -8.97 -6.73 -7.57
N ALA A 42 -8.52 -7.71 -6.78
CA ALA A 42 -9.35 -8.60 -5.97
C ALA A 42 -9.88 -7.94 -4.68
#